data_AF-A9EYA1-F1
#
_entry.id   AF-A9EYA1-F1
#
_cell.length_a   1.000
_cell.length_b   1.000
_cell.length_c   1.000
_cell.angle_alpha   90.00
_cell.angle_beta   90.00
_cell.angle_gamma   90.00
#
_symmetry.space_group_name_H-M   'P 1'
#
loop_
_entity.id
_entity.type
_entity.pdbx_description
1 polymer ?
#
loop_
_entity_poly.entity_id
_entity_poly.type
_entity_poly.pdbx_seq_one_letter_code
_entity_poly.pdbx_strand_id
1 'polypeptide(L)'
;MIPALTALKAAAAALLEARGERGLSALVAGGELALAAPPQRWTLGSREVSASRLSLAVDAPEFAALTADPSRLAAVKEAFASAVRTPETELADLSLVLRLPGVGRGWSQIYREAALPAAPERPAPDAVLGGAAALLEASGDARGAAMLRRARLEAAQVASGGAALVRCVVRLEPADRAALDRDGERAERLRRAVRDAGTRASEAIASVELATALYPLGGAAAPEARLARALAARGAVAVTIRRGDGPEGEGVELAVVASGELMRVRITAAPEREHGGWRAEGIRAITVTAGDLATPERTEELAALLCGGGELP
;
A
#
# COMPACT_ATOMS: atom_id res chain seq x y z
N MET A 1 -28.98 -14.55 -7.70
CA MET A 1 -27.52 -14.76 -7.88
C MET A 1 -26.78 -15.02 -6.56
N ILE A 2 -27.01 -14.25 -5.48
CA ILE A 2 -26.40 -14.49 -4.16
C ILE A 2 -26.59 -15.90 -3.60
N PRO A 3 -27.78 -16.54 -3.69
CA PRO A 3 -27.96 -17.90 -3.16
C PRO A 3 -27.07 -18.93 -3.85
N ALA A 4 -26.81 -18.76 -5.16
CA ALA A 4 -25.99 -19.69 -5.94
C ALA A 4 -24.51 -19.60 -5.57
N LEU A 5 -23.97 -18.38 -5.36
CA LEU A 5 -22.58 -18.20 -4.91
C LEU A 5 -22.37 -18.72 -3.49
N THR A 6 -23.34 -18.50 -2.59
CA THR A 6 -23.29 -19.05 -1.24
C THR A 6 -23.31 -20.59 -1.26
N ALA A 7 -24.20 -21.19 -2.07
CA ALA A 7 -24.27 -22.65 -2.22
C ALA A 7 -22.97 -23.22 -2.81
N LEU A 8 -22.41 -22.56 -3.83
CA LEU A 8 -21.15 -22.96 -4.44
C LEU A 8 -19.99 -22.92 -3.43
N LYS A 9 -19.91 -21.85 -2.64
CA LYS A 9 -18.90 -21.71 -1.58
C LYS A 9 -19.02 -22.84 -0.55
N ALA A 10 -20.24 -23.16 -0.13
CA ALA A 10 -20.51 -24.25 0.81
C ALA A 10 -20.14 -25.62 0.22
N ALA A 11 -20.44 -25.87 -1.06
CA ALA A 11 -20.06 -27.10 -1.75
C ALA A 11 -18.54 -27.27 -1.85
N ALA A 12 -17.81 -26.21 -2.22
CA ALA A 12 -16.35 -26.24 -2.26
C ALA A 12 -15.72 -26.50 -0.87
N ALA A 13 -16.26 -25.87 0.18
CA ALA A 13 -15.83 -26.12 1.56
C ALA A 13 -16.09 -27.58 1.98
N ALA A 14 -17.27 -28.13 1.67
CA ALA A 14 -17.60 -29.53 1.96
C ALA A 14 -16.68 -30.52 1.22
N LEU A 15 -16.30 -30.23 -0.02
CA LEU A 15 -15.34 -31.06 -0.77
C LEU A 15 -13.95 -31.07 -0.14
N LEU A 16 -13.48 -29.91 0.34
CA LEU A 16 -12.20 -29.81 1.06
C LEU A 16 -12.26 -30.58 2.39
N GLU A 17 -13.36 -30.45 3.13
CA GLU A 17 -13.57 -31.19 4.37
C GLU A 17 -13.59 -32.71 4.16
N ALA A 18 -14.27 -33.19 3.11
CA ALA A 18 -14.31 -34.60 2.75
C ALA A 18 -12.92 -35.17 2.39
N ARG A 19 -12.00 -34.31 1.92
CA ARG A 19 -10.59 -34.66 1.64
C ARG A 19 -9.69 -34.58 2.89
N GLY A 20 -10.23 -34.21 4.04
CA GLY A 20 -9.47 -34.02 5.29
C GLY A 20 -8.85 -32.62 5.45
N GLU A 21 -9.07 -31.71 4.50
CA GLU A 21 -8.49 -30.37 4.46
C GLU A 21 -9.30 -29.36 5.28
N ARG A 22 -9.49 -29.63 6.58
CA ARG A 22 -10.35 -28.81 7.47
C ARG A 22 -9.95 -27.34 7.53
N GLY A 23 -8.64 -27.06 7.51
CA GLY A 23 -8.13 -25.68 7.51
C GLY A 23 -8.50 -24.91 6.25
N LEU A 24 -8.42 -25.56 5.07
CA LEU A 24 -8.82 -24.94 3.80
C LEU A 24 -10.34 -24.81 3.69
N SER A 25 -11.10 -25.77 4.22
CA SER A 25 -12.57 -25.67 4.31
C SER A 25 -13.00 -24.44 5.12
N ALA A 26 -12.42 -24.26 6.32
CA ALA A 26 -12.72 -23.11 7.17
C ALA A 26 -12.38 -21.77 6.49
N LEU A 27 -11.24 -21.70 5.81
CA LEU A 27 -10.82 -20.54 5.03
C LEU A 27 -11.83 -20.20 3.92
N VAL A 28 -12.23 -21.20 3.11
CA VAL A 28 -13.22 -20.99 2.04
C VAL A 28 -14.58 -20.57 2.62
N ALA A 29 -14.98 -21.12 3.76
CA ALA A 29 -16.21 -20.72 4.44
C ALA A 29 -16.17 -19.27 4.94
N GLY A 30 -15.03 -18.81 5.45
CA GLY A 30 -14.79 -17.43 5.93
C GLY A 30 -14.58 -16.39 4.82
N GLY A 31 -14.14 -16.83 3.65
CA GLY A 31 -13.92 -15.96 2.49
C GLY A 31 -15.19 -15.45 1.81
N GLU A 32 -15.06 -14.38 1.04
CA GLU A 32 -16.13 -13.80 0.22
C GLU A 32 -15.96 -14.22 -1.24
N LEU A 33 -17.03 -14.75 -1.84
CA LEU A 33 -17.02 -15.23 -3.23
C LEU A 33 -17.81 -14.27 -4.12
N ALA A 34 -17.22 -13.87 -5.25
CA ALA A 34 -17.87 -13.03 -6.26
C ALA A 34 -17.60 -13.53 -7.68
N LEU A 35 -18.43 -13.09 -8.64
CA LEU A 35 -18.14 -13.25 -10.06
C LEU A 35 -17.15 -12.17 -10.49
N ALA A 36 -16.02 -12.59 -11.03
CA ALA A 36 -14.97 -11.71 -11.51
C ALA A 36 -15.33 -11.02 -12.85
N ALA A 37 -16.13 -11.70 -13.67
CA ALA A 37 -16.59 -11.23 -14.97
C ALA A 37 -17.89 -11.96 -15.36
N PRO A 38 -18.63 -11.47 -16.37
CA PRO A 38 -19.73 -12.25 -16.96
C PRO A 38 -19.23 -13.63 -17.43
N PRO A 39 -20.03 -14.69 -17.24
CA PRO A 39 -19.68 -16.01 -17.74
C PRO A 39 -19.42 -16.00 -19.26
N GLN A 40 -18.40 -16.72 -19.68
CA GLN A 40 -18.06 -16.87 -21.08
C GLN A 40 -18.77 -18.10 -21.66
N ARG A 41 -19.23 -18.03 -22.90
CA ARG A 41 -19.74 -19.21 -23.60
C ARG A 41 -18.59 -19.89 -24.33
N TRP A 42 -18.34 -21.14 -23.99
CA TRP A 42 -17.35 -21.98 -24.65
C TRP A 42 -18.06 -23.11 -25.39
N THR A 43 -17.44 -23.57 -26.48
CA THR A 43 -17.86 -24.78 -27.20
C THR A 43 -16.87 -25.90 -26.88
N LEU A 44 -17.37 -26.98 -26.26
CA LEU A 44 -16.61 -28.18 -25.93
C LEU A 44 -17.23 -29.35 -26.69
N GLY A 45 -16.63 -29.67 -27.85
CA GLY A 45 -17.22 -30.60 -28.81
C GLY A 45 -18.51 -30.05 -29.39
N SER A 46 -19.62 -30.78 -29.21
CA SER A 46 -20.97 -30.36 -29.64
C SER A 46 -21.77 -29.61 -28.58
N ARG A 47 -21.19 -29.33 -27.41
CA ARG A 47 -21.88 -28.71 -26.26
C ARG A 47 -21.46 -27.26 -26.09
N GLU A 48 -22.42 -26.40 -25.78
CA GLU A 48 -22.16 -25.07 -25.24
C GLU A 48 -22.11 -25.12 -23.71
N VAL A 49 -21.10 -24.49 -23.13
CA VAL A 49 -20.85 -24.50 -21.69
C VAL A 49 -20.64 -23.06 -21.22
N SER A 50 -21.24 -22.72 -20.09
CA SER A 50 -21.08 -21.44 -19.41
C SER A 50 -19.89 -21.51 -18.46
N ALA A 51 -18.78 -20.90 -18.88
CA ALA A 51 -17.53 -20.88 -18.15
C ALA A 51 -17.46 -19.65 -17.22
N SER A 52 -17.54 -19.90 -15.91
CA SER A 52 -17.59 -18.84 -14.90
C SER A 52 -16.19 -18.43 -14.45
N ARG A 53 -15.95 -17.13 -14.24
CA ARG A 53 -14.74 -16.60 -13.60
C ARG A 53 -15.09 -16.12 -12.20
N LEU A 54 -14.43 -16.67 -11.20
CA LEU A 54 -14.71 -16.39 -9.79
C LEU A 54 -13.54 -15.66 -9.14
N SER A 55 -13.85 -14.86 -8.13
CA SER A 55 -12.85 -14.32 -7.19
C SER A 55 -13.19 -14.74 -5.76
N LEU A 56 -12.18 -15.22 -5.04
CA LEU A 56 -12.26 -15.52 -3.61
C LEU A 56 -11.45 -14.46 -2.85
N ALA A 57 -12.13 -13.62 -2.09
CA ALA A 57 -11.51 -12.61 -1.23
C ALA A 57 -11.35 -13.17 0.20
N VAL A 58 -10.13 -13.12 0.73
CA VAL A 58 -9.75 -13.70 2.04
C VAL A 58 -8.94 -12.70 2.86
N ASP A 59 -8.82 -12.91 4.17
CA ASP A 59 -8.02 -12.02 5.00
C ASP A 59 -6.51 -12.19 4.79
N ALA A 60 -5.72 -11.23 5.25
CA ALA A 60 -4.27 -11.23 5.10
C ALA A 60 -3.58 -12.53 5.60
N PRO A 61 -3.93 -13.11 6.77
CA PRO A 61 -3.33 -14.36 7.21
C PRO A 61 -3.64 -15.54 6.29
N GLU A 62 -4.87 -15.62 5.80
CA GLU A 62 -5.34 -16.67 4.90
C GLU A 62 -4.70 -16.52 3.51
N PHE A 63 -4.60 -15.29 3.01
CA PHE A 63 -3.93 -14.96 1.76
C PHE A 63 -2.45 -15.35 1.81
N ALA A 64 -1.74 -14.97 2.88
CA ALA A 64 -0.34 -15.33 3.09
C ALA A 64 -0.16 -16.86 3.15
N ALA A 65 -1.05 -17.57 3.86
CA ALA A 65 -1.00 -19.03 3.96
C ALA A 65 -1.25 -19.73 2.61
N LEU A 66 -2.16 -19.22 1.77
CA LEU A 66 -2.44 -19.78 0.45
C LEU A 66 -1.37 -19.46 -0.60
N THR A 67 -0.71 -18.30 -0.50
CA THR A 67 0.34 -17.89 -1.43
C THR A 67 1.71 -18.48 -1.08
N ALA A 68 1.94 -18.82 0.19
CA ALA A 68 3.17 -19.49 0.62
C ALA A 68 3.26 -20.95 0.14
N ASP A 69 2.13 -21.62 -0.10
CA ASP A 69 2.07 -23.03 -0.50
C ASP A 69 1.17 -23.23 -1.74
N PRO A 70 1.78 -23.41 -2.93
CA PRO A 70 1.02 -23.60 -4.17
C PRO A 70 0.06 -24.80 -4.15
N SER A 71 0.34 -25.82 -3.34
CA SER A 71 -0.50 -27.01 -3.25
C SER A 71 -1.85 -26.71 -2.60
N ARG A 72 -1.87 -25.83 -1.60
CA ARG A 72 -3.10 -25.37 -0.93
C ARG A 72 -4.00 -24.60 -1.87
N LEU A 73 -3.43 -23.67 -2.64
CA LEU A 73 -4.19 -22.91 -3.63
C LEU A 73 -4.71 -23.84 -4.75
N ALA A 74 -3.91 -24.81 -5.19
CA ALA A 74 -4.35 -25.79 -6.17
C ALA A 74 -5.53 -26.63 -5.64
N ALA A 75 -5.48 -27.08 -4.39
CA ALA A 75 -6.57 -27.82 -3.75
C ALA A 75 -7.87 -26.99 -3.69
N VAL A 76 -7.78 -25.70 -3.32
CA VAL A 76 -8.94 -24.79 -3.34
C VAL A 76 -9.48 -24.62 -4.75
N LYS A 77 -8.62 -24.39 -5.75
CA LYS A 77 -9.04 -24.27 -7.16
C LYS A 77 -9.74 -25.52 -7.66
N GLU A 78 -9.23 -26.69 -7.33
CA GLU A 78 -9.81 -27.97 -7.73
C GLU A 78 -11.17 -28.22 -7.05
N ALA A 79 -11.31 -27.86 -5.78
CA ALA A 79 -12.59 -27.95 -5.07
C ALA A 79 -13.66 -27.06 -5.72
N PHE A 80 -13.32 -25.81 -6.08
CA PHE A 80 -14.22 -24.93 -6.82
C PHE A 80 -14.52 -25.45 -8.24
N ALA A 81 -13.51 -25.93 -8.97
CA ALA A 81 -13.72 -26.52 -10.29
C ALA A 81 -14.69 -27.70 -10.22
N SER A 82 -14.51 -28.58 -9.22
CA SER A 82 -15.38 -29.73 -8.99
C SER A 82 -16.80 -29.32 -8.59
N ALA A 83 -16.94 -28.27 -7.78
CA ALA A 83 -18.24 -27.78 -7.32
C ALA A 83 -19.03 -27.05 -8.41
N VAL A 84 -18.36 -26.37 -9.35
CA VAL A 84 -19.00 -25.69 -10.50
C VAL A 84 -19.33 -26.66 -11.63
N ARG A 85 -18.61 -27.78 -11.75
CA ARG A 85 -18.71 -28.66 -12.91
C ARG A 85 -20.09 -29.33 -13.02
N THR A 86 -20.79 -29.00 -14.08
CA THR A 86 -21.98 -29.73 -14.57
C THR A 86 -21.83 -29.96 -16.08
N PRO A 87 -22.76 -30.66 -16.76
CA PRO A 87 -22.73 -30.75 -18.21
C PRO A 87 -22.80 -29.40 -18.94
N GLU A 88 -23.30 -28.35 -18.29
CA GLU A 88 -23.54 -27.00 -18.84
C GLU A 88 -22.67 -25.90 -18.20
N THR A 89 -21.96 -26.17 -17.11
CA THR A 89 -21.12 -25.18 -16.43
C THR A 89 -19.71 -25.67 -16.13
N GLU A 90 -18.73 -24.79 -16.31
CA GLU A 90 -17.32 -25.03 -16.01
C GLU A 90 -16.70 -23.82 -15.29
N LEU A 91 -15.59 -24.05 -14.59
CA LEU A 91 -14.79 -22.99 -14.00
C LEU A 91 -13.71 -22.53 -14.99
N ALA A 92 -13.80 -21.29 -15.46
CA ALA A 92 -12.79 -20.70 -16.33
C ALA A 92 -11.54 -20.27 -15.55
N ASP A 93 -11.73 -19.61 -14.41
CA ASP A 93 -10.65 -19.19 -13.52
C ASP A 93 -11.17 -18.95 -12.09
N LEU A 94 -10.27 -19.13 -11.11
CA LEU A 94 -10.45 -18.70 -9.74
C LEU A 94 -9.28 -17.79 -9.35
N SER A 95 -9.57 -16.50 -9.24
CA SER A 95 -8.63 -15.49 -8.77
C SER A 95 -8.70 -15.37 -7.25
N LEU A 96 -7.55 -15.49 -6.57
CA LEU A 96 -7.42 -15.20 -5.13
C LEU A 96 -7.15 -13.70 -4.96
N VAL A 97 -7.90 -13.03 -4.09
CA VAL A 97 -7.77 -11.59 -3.85
C VAL A 97 -7.66 -11.32 -2.35
N LEU A 98 -6.86 -10.34 -1.95
CA LEU A 98 -6.81 -9.87 -0.57
C LEU A 98 -8.05 -9.02 -0.26
N ARG A 99 -8.78 -9.38 0.80
CA ARG A 99 -9.83 -8.54 1.37
C ARG A 99 -9.19 -7.32 2.03
N LEU A 100 -9.51 -6.13 1.52
CA LEU A 100 -8.98 -4.88 2.06
C LEU A 100 -9.88 -4.31 3.16
N PRO A 101 -9.31 -3.74 4.24
CA PRO A 101 -10.07 -3.04 5.26
C PRO A 101 -10.75 -1.80 4.68
N GLY A 102 -11.98 -1.52 5.10
CA GLY A 102 -12.73 -0.32 4.68
C GLY A 102 -13.34 -0.41 3.27
N VAL A 103 -12.94 -1.40 2.45
CA VAL A 103 -13.67 -1.78 1.22
C VAL A 103 -14.81 -2.71 1.63
N GLY A 104 -15.72 -2.20 2.48
CA GLY A 104 -17.00 -2.85 2.71
C GLY A 104 -17.82 -2.85 1.43
N ARG A 105 -18.72 -3.83 1.30
CA ARG A 105 -19.70 -4.00 0.21
C ARG A 105 -20.05 -2.65 -0.43
N GLY A 106 -19.52 -2.42 -1.64
CA GLY A 106 -19.73 -1.16 -2.35
C GLY A 106 -21.21 -0.82 -2.40
N TRP A 107 -21.52 0.47 -2.31
CA TRP A 107 -22.89 1.02 -2.36
C TRP A 107 -23.72 0.48 -3.55
N SER A 108 -23.06 -0.01 -4.59
CA SER A 108 -23.63 -0.75 -5.73
C SER A 108 -24.38 -2.04 -5.36
N GLN A 109 -24.15 -2.63 -4.19
CA GLN A 109 -24.92 -3.79 -3.69
C GLN A 109 -26.23 -3.39 -2.98
N ILE A 110 -26.36 -2.15 -2.53
CA ILE A 110 -27.56 -1.66 -1.82
C ILE A 110 -28.63 -1.19 -2.82
N TYR A 111 -28.22 -0.58 -3.94
CA TYR A 111 -29.10 -0.24 -5.06
C TYR A 111 -29.04 -1.32 -6.15
N ARG A 112 -29.75 -2.42 -5.93
CA ARG A 112 -29.86 -3.49 -6.94
C ARG A 112 -31.04 -3.22 -7.88
N GLU A 113 -30.89 -3.70 -9.12
CA GLU A 113 -31.96 -4.06 -10.08
C GLU A 113 -32.30 -3.02 -11.17
N ALA A 114 -31.41 -2.86 -12.17
CA ALA A 114 -31.77 -2.74 -13.61
C ALA A 114 -30.58 -2.41 -14.54
N ALA A 115 -29.48 -1.84 -14.04
CA ALA A 115 -28.37 -1.41 -14.90
C ALA A 115 -27.18 -2.36 -14.84
N LEU A 116 -26.54 -2.55 -16.00
CA LEU A 116 -25.28 -3.28 -16.22
C LEU A 116 -24.26 -3.11 -15.09
N PRO A 117 -23.41 -4.13 -14.80
CA PRO A 117 -22.41 -4.02 -13.74
C PRO A 117 -21.49 -2.84 -14.03
N ALA A 118 -21.63 -1.78 -13.22
CA ALA A 118 -20.65 -0.70 -13.17
C ALA A 118 -19.29 -1.32 -12.82
N ALA A 119 -18.24 -0.87 -13.52
CA ALA A 119 -16.88 -1.36 -13.30
C ALA A 119 -16.56 -1.37 -11.80
N PRO A 120 -15.93 -2.44 -11.27
CA PRO A 120 -15.60 -2.51 -9.85
C PRO A 120 -14.78 -1.28 -9.47
N GLU A 121 -15.24 -0.56 -8.45
CA GLU A 121 -14.60 0.65 -7.95
C GLU A 121 -13.18 0.30 -7.50
N ARG A 122 -12.18 0.96 -8.11
CA ARG A 122 -10.77 0.71 -7.83
C ARG A 122 -10.52 0.92 -6.33
N PRO A 123 -9.79 0.02 -5.65
CA PRO A 123 -9.49 0.21 -4.24
C PRO A 123 -8.75 1.53 -4.03
N ALA A 124 -9.15 2.28 -2.99
CA ALA A 124 -8.47 3.50 -2.61
C ALA A 124 -6.98 3.21 -2.29
N PRO A 125 -6.05 4.12 -2.61
CA PRO A 125 -4.61 3.90 -2.36
C PRO A 125 -4.30 3.53 -0.89
N ASP A 126 -4.98 4.15 0.06
CA ASP A 126 -4.81 3.87 1.50
C ASP A 126 -5.28 2.46 1.88
N ALA A 127 -6.33 1.96 1.24
CA ALA A 127 -6.81 0.59 1.46
C ALA A 127 -5.77 -0.43 0.94
N VAL A 128 -5.13 -0.16 -0.20
CA VAL A 128 -4.06 -1.00 -0.74
C VAL A 128 -2.85 -1.02 0.20
N LEU A 129 -2.42 0.13 0.70
CA LEU A 129 -1.33 0.22 1.68
C LEU A 129 -1.67 -0.49 2.99
N GLY A 130 -2.91 -0.33 3.49
CA GLY A 130 -3.40 -1.03 4.68
C GLY A 130 -3.40 -2.54 4.52
N GLY A 131 -3.88 -3.06 3.38
CA GLY A 131 -3.83 -4.49 3.08
C GLY A 131 -2.41 -5.02 2.92
N ALA A 132 -1.53 -4.28 2.24
CA ALA A 132 -0.12 -4.65 2.10
C ALA A 132 0.60 -4.68 3.44
N ALA A 133 0.32 -3.72 4.34
CA ALA A 133 0.84 -3.74 5.70
C ALA A 133 0.35 -4.97 6.47
N ALA A 134 -0.94 -5.31 6.37
CA ALA A 134 -1.51 -6.51 7.02
C ALA A 134 -0.87 -7.82 6.50
N LEU A 135 -0.55 -7.90 5.19
CA LEU A 135 0.17 -9.04 4.62
C LEU A 135 1.59 -9.19 5.21
N LEU A 136 2.30 -8.08 5.37
CA LEU A 136 3.64 -8.08 5.97
C LEU A 136 3.58 -8.51 7.43
N GLU A 137 2.60 -8.05 8.20
CA GLU A 137 2.40 -8.49 9.59
C GLU A 137 2.07 -9.98 9.70
N ALA A 138 1.15 -10.46 8.85
CA ALA A 138 0.81 -11.89 8.78
C ALA A 138 2.03 -12.76 8.45
N SER A 139 3.00 -12.21 7.72
CA SER A 139 4.26 -12.86 7.36
C SER A 139 5.40 -12.61 8.38
N GLY A 140 5.13 -11.89 9.47
CA GLY A 140 6.10 -11.60 10.53
C GLY A 140 7.01 -10.37 10.31
N ASP A 141 6.82 -9.56 9.26
CA ASP A 141 7.62 -8.35 8.98
C ASP A 141 6.93 -7.07 9.50
N ALA A 142 6.85 -6.95 10.82
CA ALA A 142 6.23 -5.79 11.49
C ALA A 142 6.92 -4.46 11.12
N ARG A 143 8.24 -4.49 10.89
CA ARG A 143 9.00 -3.31 10.47
C ARG A 143 8.59 -2.86 9.07
N GLY A 144 8.49 -3.78 8.11
CA GLY A 144 7.98 -3.49 6.77
C GLY A 144 6.55 -2.97 6.78
N ALA A 145 5.68 -3.53 7.62
CA ALA A 145 4.30 -3.06 7.78
C ALA A 145 4.24 -1.61 8.28
N ALA A 146 5.07 -1.26 9.27
CA ALA A 146 5.16 0.11 9.78
C ALA A 146 5.61 1.11 8.70
N MET A 147 6.54 0.72 7.82
CA MET A 147 6.96 1.54 6.67
C MET A 147 5.77 1.83 5.73
N LEU A 148 4.97 0.81 5.39
CA LEU A 148 3.82 0.97 4.49
C LEU A 148 2.68 1.80 5.10
N ARG A 149 2.47 1.73 6.42
CA ARG A 149 1.46 2.56 7.12
C ARG A 149 1.75 4.06 7.06
N ARG A 150 3.03 4.44 6.98
CA ARG A 150 3.44 5.83 6.83
C ARG A 150 3.62 6.24 5.37
N ALA A 151 3.54 5.30 4.44
CA ALA A 151 3.77 5.55 3.02
C ALA A 151 2.57 6.25 2.36
N ARG A 152 2.81 6.76 1.15
CA ARG A 152 1.75 7.20 0.23
C ARG A 152 1.83 6.42 -1.07
N LEU A 153 0.68 6.05 -1.63
CA LEU A 153 0.61 5.31 -2.88
C LEU A 153 0.09 6.21 -4.01
N GLU A 154 0.86 6.31 -5.08
CA GLU A 154 0.48 6.92 -6.35
C GLU A 154 0.23 5.80 -7.36
N ALA A 155 -0.89 5.85 -8.09
CA ALA A 155 -1.25 4.81 -9.06
C ALA A 155 -1.62 5.45 -10.40
N ALA A 156 -1.05 4.92 -11.48
CA ALA A 156 -1.34 5.34 -12.85
C ALA A 156 -1.69 4.13 -13.71
N GLN A 157 -2.74 4.25 -14.52
CA GLN A 157 -3.11 3.20 -15.46
C GLN A 157 -2.19 3.24 -16.67
N VAL A 158 -1.83 2.07 -17.16
CA VAL A 158 -1.06 1.90 -18.40
C VAL A 158 -2.01 1.45 -19.49
N ALA A 159 -1.95 2.12 -20.63
CA ALA A 159 -2.66 1.66 -21.82
C ALA A 159 -2.17 0.26 -22.19
N SER A 160 -3.10 -0.70 -22.18
CA SER A 160 -2.88 -2.10 -22.50
C SER A 160 -4.02 -2.54 -23.41
N GLY A 161 -3.72 -3.36 -24.43
CA GLY A 161 -4.73 -3.94 -25.32
C GLY A 161 -5.59 -5.05 -24.67
N GLY A 162 -5.43 -5.29 -23.36
CA GLY A 162 -6.09 -6.35 -22.60
C GLY A 162 -6.55 -5.90 -21.22
N ALA A 163 -6.29 -6.70 -20.17
CA ALA A 163 -6.64 -6.33 -18.79
C ALA A 163 -6.02 -4.98 -18.39
N ALA A 164 -6.73 -4.20 -17.57
CA ALA A 164 -6.21 -2.94 -17.06
C ALA A 164 -4.93 -3.20 -16.26
N LEU A 165 -3.84 -2.56 -16.67
CA LEU A 165 -2.56 -2.64 -15.98
C LEU A 165 -2.32 -1.35 -15.20
N VAL A 166 -1.84 -1.47 -13.97
CA VAL A 166 -1.52 -0.33 -13.10
C VAL A 166 -0.05 -0.33 -12.76
N ARG A 167 0.55 0.86 -12.81
CA ARG A 167 1.84 1.15 -12.20
C ARG A 167 1.62 1.86 -10.88
N CYS A 168 2.27 1.35 -9.85
CA CYS A 168 2.21 1.88 -8.50
C CYS A 168 3.56 2.46 -8.11
N VAL A 169 3.57 3.65 -7.52
CA VAL A 169 4.74 4.25 -6.87
C VAL A 169 4.43 4.42 -5.39
N VAL A 170 5.17 3.70 -4.55
CA VAL A 170 5.10 3.82 -3.09
C VAL A 170 6.12 4.86 -2.66
N ARG A 171 5.61 6.00 -2.18
CA ARG A 171 6.39 7.09 -1.59
C ARG A 171 6.63 6.79 -0.12
N LEU A 172 7.89 6.53 0.22
CA LEU A 172 8.34 6.19 1.57
C LEU A 172 9.02 7.40 2.22
N GLU A 173 9.03 7.42 3.56
CA GLU A 173 9.89 8.36 4.28
C GLU A 173 11.37 8.10 3.91
N PRO A 174 12.23 9.14 3.84
CA PRO A 174 13.60 8.98 3.38
C PRO A 174 14.43 8.04 4.26
N ALA A 175 14.19 8.03 5.57
CA ALA A 175 14.79 7.07 6.49
C ALA A 175 14.44 5.61 6.13
N ASP A 176 13.17 5.34 5.80
CA ASP A 176 12.70 4.02 5.39
C ASP A 176 13.29 3.63 4.02
N ARG A 177 13.33 4.57 3.06
CA ARG A 177 13.93 4.32 1.75
C ARG A 177 15.41 3.95 1.89
N ALA A 178 16.16 4.70 2.70
CA ALA A 178 17.58 4.43 2.95
C ALA A 178 17.79 3.11 3.71
N ALA A 179 16.87 2.71 4.58
CA ALA A 179 16.90 1.40 5.22
C ALA A 179 16.69 0.27 4.18
N LEU A 180 15.77 0.46 3.23
CA LEU A 180 15.50 -0.52 2.17
C LEU A 180 16.61 -0.60 1.12
N ASP A 181 17.36 0.48 0.86
CA ASP A 181 18.56 0.42 0.01
C ASP A 181 19.62 -0.55 0.56
N ARG A 182 19.64 -0.75 1.88
CA ARG A 182 20.54 -1.68 2.55
C ARG A 182 19.95 -3.08 2.73
N ASP A 183 18.65 -3.25 2.48
CA ASP A 183 17.89 -4.49 2.70
C ASP A 183 16.99 -4.79 1.50
N GLY A 184 17.63 -5.31 0.44
CA GLY A 184 16.96 -5.61 -0.84
C GLY A 184 15.86 -6.66 -0.73
N GLU A 185 15.99 -7.60 0.22
CA GLU A 185 14.95 -8.60 0.47
C GLU A 185 13.68 -7.96 1.04
N ARG A 186 13.81 -7.07 2.03
CA ARG A 186 12.65 -6.33 2.55
C ARG A 186 12.04 -5.46 1.46
N ALA A 187 12.86 -4.81 0.62
CA ALA A 187 12.35 -4.02 -0.49
C ALA A 187 11.47 -4.86 -1.44
N GLU A 188 11.89 -6.08 -1.76
CA GLU A 188 11.10 -6.98 -2.59
C GLU A 188 9.85 -7.52 -1.89
N ARG A 189 9.92 -7.82 -0.59
CA ARG A 189 8.74 -8.17 0.21
C ARG A 189 7.69 -7.05 0.20
N LEU A 190 8.10 -5.78 0.33
CA LEU A 190 7.20 -4.63 0.24
C LEU A 190 6.56 -4.52 -1.14
N ARG A 191 7.34 -4.63 -2.23
CA ARG A 191 6.81 -4.58 -3.60
C ARG A 191 5.79 -5.69 -3.83
N ARG A 192 6.10 -6.91 -3.39
CA ARG A 192 5.21 -8.07 -3.50
C ARG A 192 3.91 -7.83 -2.71
N ALA A 193 4.00 -7.41 -1.46
CA ALA A 193 2.82 -7.14 -0.64
C ALA A 193 1.89 -6.07 -1.26
N VAL A 194 2.45 -4.99 -1.82
CA VAL A 194 1.67 -3.95 -2.51
C VAL A 194 1.07 -4.46 -3.82
N ARG A 195 1.83 -5.25 -4.59
CA ARG A 195 1.33 -5.90 -5.83
C ARG A 195 0.14 -6.80 -5.51
N ASP A 196 0.27 -7.65 -4.50
CA ASP A 196 -0.76 -8.61 -4.11
C ASP A 196 -2.00 -7.91 -3.54
N ALA A 197 -1.80 -6.91 -2.69
CA ALA A 197 -2.89 -6.10 -2.13
C ALA A 197 -3.63 -5.27 -3.19
N GLY A 198 -2.93 -4.82 -4.25
CA GLY A 198 -3.50 -4.04 -5.34
C GLY A 198 -4.14 -4.87 -6.45
N THR A 199 -3.78 -6.16 -6.59
CA THR A 199 -4.25 -7.01 -7.70
C THR A 199 -5.71 -7.42 -7.51
N ARG A 200 -6.52 -7.24 -8.56
CA ARG A 200 -7.94 -7.59 -8.61
C ARG A 200 -8.20 -8.47 -9.83
N ALA A 201 -9.37 -9.10 -9.86
CA ALA A 201 -9.73 -10.00 -10.96
C ALA A 201 -9.87 -9.27 -12.32
N SER A 202 -10.16 -7.96 -12.31
CA SER A 202 -10.29 -7.12 -13.50
C SER A 202 -9.06 -6.24 -13.80
N GLU A 203 -8.13 -6.11 -12.86
CA GLU A 203 -7.00 -5.17 -12.92
C GLU A 203 -5.77 -5.74 -12.22
N ALA A 204 -4.62 -5.73 -12.90
CA ALA A 204 -3.38 -6.27 -12.36
C ALA A 204 -2.34 -5.16 -12.14
N ILE A 205 -1.58 -5.26 -11.05
CA ILE A 205 -0.45 -4.36 -10.81
C ILE A 205 0.75 -4.85 -11.62
N ALA A 206 1.11 -4.10 -12.66
CA ALA A 206 2.20 -4.43 -13.57
C ALA A 206 3.58 -4.17 -12.94
N SER A 207 3.72 -3.05 -12.21
CA SER A 207 4.95 -2.73 -11.48
C SER A 207 4.68 -1.94 -10.21
N VAL A 208 5.58 -2.12 -9.24
CA VAL A 208 5.62 -1.36 -7.98
C VAL A 208 7.00 -0.76 -7.84
N GLU A 209 7.08 0.56 -7.82
CA GLU A 209 8.32 1.31 -7.60
C GLU A 209 8.36 1.86 -6.18
N LEU A 210 9.54 1.86 -5.57
CA LEU A 210 9.76 2.42 -4.24
C LEU A 210 10.56 3.71 -4.39
N ALA A 211 9.98 4.83 -4.00
CA ALA A 211 10.58 6.14 -4.15
C ALA A 211 10.55 6.93 -2.84
N THR A 212 11.49 7.86 -2.69
CA THR A 212 11.49 8.78 -1.55
C THR A 212 10.34 9.78 -1.69
N ALA A 213 9.62 10.03 -0.61
CA ALA A 213 8.69 11.14 -0.53
C ALA A 213 9.47 12.47 -0.54
N LEU A 214 9.15 13.36 -1.48
CA LEU A 214 9.79 14.67 -1.62
C LEU A 214 9.28 15.71 -0.59
N TYR A 215 8.23 15.34 0.16
CA TYR A 215 7.67 16.14 1.25
C TYR A 215 7.47 15.23 2.46
N PRO A 216 7.63 15.72 3.70
CA PRO A 216 7.30 14.96 4.89
C PRO A 216 5.82 14.55 4.83
N LEU A 217 5.57 13.25 5.01
CA LEU A 217 4.22 12.65 4.99
C LEU A 217 3.43 12.93 6.28
N GLY A 218 3.99 13.73 7.20
CA GLY A 218 3.31 14.19 8.40
C GLY A 218 2.17 15.16 8.09
N GLY A 219 1.15 15.18 8.95
CA GLY A 219 0.01 16.08 8.82
C GLY A 219 0.44 17.54 8.68
N ALA A 220 -0.35 18.33 7.94
CA ALA A 220 -0.04 19.71 7.56
C ALA A 220 0.31 20.67 8.72
N ALA A 221 0.11 20.27 9.98
CA ALA A 221 0.42 21.01 11.19
C ALA A 221 1.83 20.75 11.77
N ALA A 222 2.56 19.73 11.31
CA ALA A 222 3.88 19.41 11.86
C ALA A 222 4.91 20.53 11.54
N PRO A 223 5.72 21.00 12.50
CA PRO A 223 6.67 22.09 12.31
C PRO A 223 7.68 21.79 11.19
N GLU A 224 8.12 20.54 11.04
CA GLU A 224 8.99 20.12 9.93
C GLU A 224 8.32 20.24 8.55
N ALA A 225 7.01 20.00 8.47
CA ALA A 225 6.26 20.10 7.21
C ALA A 225 6.02 21.56 6.80
N ARG A 226 5.96 22.48 7.76
CA ARG A 226 5.95 23.92 7.49
C ARG A 226 7.31 24.38 6.96
N LEU A 227 8.40 24.01 7.62
CA LEU A 227 9.75 24.36 7.17
C LEU A 227 10.08 23.79 5.79
N ALA A 228 9.77 22.52 5.53
CA ALA A 228 10.02 21.89 4.24
C ALA A 228 9.26 22.60 3.08
N ARG A 229 8.03 23.07 3.32
CA ARG A 229 7.26 23.84 2.33
C ARG A 229 7.83 25.24 2.09
N ALA A 230 8.24 25.93 3.15
CA ALA A 230 8.85 27.26 3.04
C ALA A 230 10.19 27.21 2.27
N LEU A 231 10.97 26.15 2.47
CA LEU A 231 12.19 25.87 1.71
C LEU A 231 11.89 25.54 0.24
N ALA A 232 10.89 24.68 -0.01
CA ALA A 232 10.47 24.35 -1.38
C ALA A 232 9.96 25.56 -2.17
N ALA A 233 9.20 26.46 -1.53
CA ALA A 233 8.75 27.71 -2.15
C ALA A 233 9.92 28.62 -2.58
N ARG A 234 11.09 28.45 -1.97
CA ARG A 234 12.34 29.16 -2.27
C ARG A 234 13.29 28.36 -3.17
N GLY A 235 12.83 27.26 -3.76
CA GLY A 235 13.62 26.43 -4.67
C GLY A 235 14.61 25.49 -3.99
N ALA A 236 14.55 25.35 -2.66
CA ALA A 236 15.35 24.38 -1.92
C ALA A 236 14.63 23.03 -1.79
N VAL A 237 15.39 21.93 -1.80
CA VAL A 237 14.86 20.59 -1.60
C VAL A 237 15.12 20.18 -0.15
N ALA A 238 14.06 20.01 0.64
CA ALA A 238 14.14 19.60 2.03
C ALA A 238 13.60 18.17 2.23
N VAL A 239 14.40 17.30 2.84
CA VAL A 239 14.14 15.86 2.95
C VAL A 239 14.37 15.40 4.38
N THR A 240 13.37 14.81 5.04
CA THR A 240 13.51 14.31 6.42
C THR A 240 14.39 13.06 6.48
N ILE A 241 15.59 13.15 7.05
CA ILE A 241 16.56 12.04 7.11
C ILE A 241 16.37 11.18 8.37
N ARG A 242 15.87 11.77 9.46
CA ARG A 242 15.66 11.06 10.74
C ARG A 242 14.51 11.69 11.51
N ARG A 243 13.64 10.88 12.12
CA ARG A 243 12.69 11.29 13.16
C ARG A 243 13.03 10.47 14.41
N GLY A 244 13.39 11.14 15.49
CA GLY A 244 13.71 10.50 16.77
C GLY A 244 12.44 10.27 17.58
N ASP A 245 12.00 9.00 17.67
CA ASP A 245 10.89 8.57 18.53
C ASP A 245 11.38 7.87 19.83
N GLY A 246 12.64 8.12 20.23
CA GLY A 246 13.32 7.40 21.32
C GLY A 246 13.79 8.30 22.48
N PRO A 247 14.13 7.69 23.64
CA PRO A 247 14.52 8.42 24.86
C PRO A 247 15.81 9.25 24.73
N GLU A 248 16.61 9.02 23.69
CA GLU A 248 17.87 9.75 23.42
C GLU A 248 17.72 10.97 22.48
N GLY A 249 16.49 11.43 22.21
CA GLY A 249 16.28 12.79 21.70
C GLY A 249 15.08 12.95 20.78
N GLU A 250 14.09 13.68 21.29
CA GLU A 250 12.97 14.26 20.54
C GLU A 250 13.50 15.27 19.52
N GLY A 251 13.76 14.80 18.29
CA GLY A 251 14.19 15.69 17.22
C GLY A 251 14.00 15.13 15.83
N VAL A 252 13.76 16.03 14.88
CA VAL A 252 13.64 15.73 13.45
C VAL A 252 14.86 16.28 12.74
N GLU A 253 15.53 15.46 11.92
CA GLU A 253 16.63 15.91 11.09
C GLU A 253 16.20 15.99 9.63
N LEU A 254 16.53 17.10 8.98
CA LEU A 254 16.29 17.36 7.56
C LEU A 254 17.63 17.52 6.84
N ALA A 255 17.73 16.96 5.64
CA ALA A 255 18.71 17.34 4.63
C ALA A 255 18.07 18.44 3.80
N VAL A 256 18.72 19.59 3.68
CA VAL A 256 18.27 20.69 2.85
C VAL A 256 19.32 20.92 1.78
N VAL A 257 18.91 20.84 0.52
CA VAL A 257 19.73 21.21 -0.63
C VAL A 257 19.23 22.55 -1.16
N ALA A 258 20.05 23.59 -1.03
CA ALA A 258 19.77 24.92 -1.56
C ALA A 258 21.01 25.41 -2.31
N SER A 259 20.83 25.96 -3.51
CA SER A 259 21.92 26.55 -4.30
C SER A 259 23.14 25.64 -4.52
N GLY A 260 22.93 24.31 -4.55
CA GLY A 260 24.00 23.32 -4.71
C GLY A 260 24.71 22.90 -3.42
N GLU A 261 24.39 23.50 -2.28
CA GLU A 261 24.93 23.14 -0.96
C GLU A 261 23.99 22.18 -0.23
N LEU A 262 24.54 21.13 0.39
CA LEU A 262 23.83 20.23 1.29
C LEU A 262 24.02 20.69 2.75
N MET A 263 22.91 20.96 3.43
CA MET A 263 22.84 21.32 4.84
C MET A 263 22.09 20.26 5.64
N ARG A 264 22.46 20.08 6.90
CA ARG A 264 21.73 19.23 7.85
C ARG A 264 21.05 20.12 8.88
N VAL A 265 19.73 20.09 8.93
CA VAL A 265 18.93 20.89 9.88
C VAL A 265 18.35 19.97 10.95
N ARG A 266 18.65 20.20 12.22
CA ARG A 266 18.08 19.46 13.35
C ARG A 266 17.03 20.33 14.05
N ILE A 267 15.79 19.85 14.09
CA ILE A 267 14.66 20.42 14.82
C ILE A 267 14.59 19.70 16.17
N THR A 268 14.59 20.43 17.28
CA THR A 268 14.52 19.86 18.64
C THR A 268 13.35 20.45 19.44
N ALA A 269 12.80 19.66 20.38
CA ALA A 269 11.65 20.03 21.20
C ALA A 269 11.99 20.86 22.45
N ALA A 270 13.25 20.82 22.93
CA ALA A 270 13.65 21.45 24.19
C ALA A 270 14.24 22.86 24.00
N PRO A 271 13.94 23.83 24.88
CA PRO A 271 14.64 25.11 24.92
C PRO A 271 15.89 24.96 25.78
N GLU A 272 16.95 24.32 25.28
CA GLU A 272 18.26 24.51 25.89
C GLU A 272 18.73 25.92 25.54
N ARG A 273 18.60 26.82 26.52
CA ARG A 273 19.31 28.09 26.56
C ARG A 273 20.80 27.82 26.71
N GLU A 274 21.46 27.45 25.62
CA GLU A 274 22.85 27.82 25.41
C GLU A 274 22.92 28.60 24.10
N HIS A 275 23.69 29.69 24.13
CA HIS A 275 23.83 30.62 23.02
C HIS A 275 24.09 29.87 21.71
N GLY A 276 23.43 30.29 20.63
CA GLY A 276 23.63 29.77 19.27
C GLY A 276 25.10 29.82 18.86
N GLY A 277 25.80 28.74 19.18
CA GLY A 277 27.22 28.56 18.93
C GLY A 277 27.41 27.70 17.69
N TRP A 278 27.94 28.32 16.65
CA TRP A 278 28.31 27.67 15.40
C TRP A 278 29.43 26.65 15.67
N ARG A 279 29.16 25.35 15.48
CA ARG A 279 30.21 24.33 15.35
C ARG A 279 30.22 23.80 13.92
N ALA A 280 31.28 24.15 13.20
CA ALA A 280 31.55 23.67 11.86
C ALA A 280 32.27 22.31 11.94
N GLU A 281 31.61 21.24 11.51
CA GLU A 281 32.26 20.00 11.08
C GLU A 281 31.68 19.58 9.72
N GLY A 282 32.44 19.79 8.64
CA GLY A 282 32.33 19.15 7.30
C GLY A 282 31.04 19.32 6.47
N ILE A 283 29.89 19.52 7.11
CA ILE A 283 28.55 19.75 6.56
C ILE A 283 27.99 20.89 7.40
N ARG A 284 27.46 21.95 6.78
CA ARG A 284 26.78 23.03 7.52
C ARG A 284 25.60 22.42 8.30
N ALA A 285 25.76 22.27 9.61
CA ALA A 285 24.76 21.73 10.52
C ALA A 285 24.10 22.90 11.26
N ILE A 286 22.78 23.03 11.15
CA ILE A 286 22.01 24.13 11.73
C ILE A 286 20.97 23.54 12.68
N THR A 287 20.91 24.03 13.91
CA THR A 287 19.90 23.62 14.89
C THR A 287 18.81 24.68 14.97
N VAL A 288 17.56 24.27 14.84
CA VAL A 288 16.39 25.13 14.88
C VAL A 288 15.48 24.66 16.01
N THR A 289 14.97 25.57 16.84
CA THR A 289 14.05 25.17 17.90
C THR A 289 12.63 25.07 17.35
N ALA A 290 11.80 24.18 17.92
CA ALA A 290 10.39 24.11 17.54
C ALA A 290 9.64 25.45 17.75
N GLY A 291 10.11 26.28 18.70
CA GLY A 291 9.57 27.62 18.96
C GLY A 291 9.82 28.63 17.82
N ASP A 292 10.92 28.47 17.08
CA ASP A 292 11.21 29.31 15.91
C ASP A 292 10.28 28.99 14.74
N LEU A 293 9.71 27.77 14.72
CA LEU A 293 8.75 27.32 13.72
C LEU A 293 7.30 27.52 14.19
N ALA A 294 7.06 28.18 15.32
CA ALA A 294 5.73 28.31 15.89
C ALA A 294 4.78 29.11 14.99
N THR A 295 5.27 30.15 14.30
CA THR A 295 4.47 31.02 13.42
C THR A 295 4.92 30.95 11.95
N PRO A 296 4.02 31.21 10.99
CA PRO A 296 4.36 31.25 9.56
C PRO A 296 5.46 32.25 9.22
N GLU A 297 5.42 33.45 9.80
CA GLU A 297 6.33 34.55 9.49
C GLU A 297 7.78 34.20 9.87
N ARG A 298 7.98 33.66 11.08
CA ARG A 298 9.31 33.20 11.53
C ARG A 298 9.83 32.03 10.71
N THR A 299 8.92 31.14 10.26
CA THR A 299 9.28 30.02 9.39
C THR A 299 9.78 30.52 8.04
N GLU A 300 9.19 31.59 7.49
CA GLU A 300 9.61 32.19 6.24
C GLU A 300 10.95 32.94 6.36
N GLU A 301 11.17 33.69 7.44
CA GLU A 301 12.45 34.35 7.73
C GLU A 301 13.60 33.33 7.82
N LEU A 302 13.38 32.25 8.58
CA LEU A 302 14.35 31.18 8.74
C LEU A 302 14.64 30.47 7.40
N ALA A 303 13.62 30.22 6.58
CA ALA A 303 13.81 29.64 5.24
C ALA A 303 14.60 30.59 4.31
N ALA A 304 14.43 31.90 4.42
CA ALA A 304 15.22 32.87 3.66
C ALA A 304 16.70 32.84 4.06
N LEU A 305 17.01 32.78 5.36
CA LEU A 305 18.37 32.65 5.89
C LEU A 305 19.05 31.38 5.39
N LEU A 306 18.34 30.25 5.41
CA LEU A 306 18.86 28.96 4.94
C LEU A 306 19.14 28.93 3.43
N CYS A 307 18.39 29.70 2.63
CA CYS A 307 18.61 29.81 1.19
C CYS A 307 19.63 30.91 0.79
N GLY A 308 20.33 31.53 1.75
CA GLY A 308 21.33 32.57 1.49
C GLY A 308 20.76 33.97 1.22
N GLY A 309 19.53 34.24 1.66
CA GLY A 309 18.76 35.45 1.33
C GLY A 309 18.93 36.66 2.26
N GLY A 310 19.96 36.75 3.10
CA GLY A 310 20.19 37.97 3.90
C GLY A 310 21.50 37.99 4.69
N GLU A 311 22.18 39.13 4.66
CA GLU A 311 23.12 39.54 5.71
C GLU A 311 22.31 39.95 6.95
N LEU A 312 22.71 39.47 8.13
CA LEU A 312 22.15 39.90 9.41
C LEU A 312 22.47 41.39 9.65
N PRO A 313 21.55 42.21 10.19
CA PRO A 313 21.95 43.33 11.03
C PRO A 313 22.59 42.86 12.35
#